data_AF-A0A521ZI96-F1
#
_entry.id   AF-A0A521ZI96-F1
#
_cell.length_a   1.000
_cell.length_b   1.000
_cell.length_c   1.000
_cell.angle_alpha   90.00
_cell.angle_beta   90.00
_cell.angle_gamma   90.00
#
_symmetry.space_group_name_H-M   'P 1'
#
loop_
_entity.id
_entity.type
_entity.pdbx_description
1 polymer ?
#
loop_
_entity_poly.entity_id
_entity_poly.type
_entity_poly.pdbx_seq_one_letter_code
_entity_poly.pdbx_strand_id
1 'polypeptide(L)'
;MPDSNQTPAASDIDDAELTLEYLLRRMRFKSDFPALSTSVSRVQALSNSETDSMQSLCDEVLQDVALTQKLLRVVNTAHFRRAGTDPISTVSRAVALIGAGGVRNMALSLMLLDHMQDKAHAQQLKVEFLRTVMAGTLASELSRTTKEAEDAYLGALFRNLGRMLVSYYLPDDAEQIRLIMAGKDGAPPMTEVQAAEKVLGVPLDKLADKVGKMWGLPDGLRACMGSPGANVPKQSLAARPERVWWMASLANAAADSMLEAEPGELGDLLTNLSTTYGKALDLSPHALQDAASRARKRLTELTHALNMSVPATSPADKLLDHYYVDAPNAAQTGGPSAQDLGLELSPADGALTAEMPLPDQEVANVLTNGIQDITNTLLESFKLNDVLHMILETMLRALNCRRVIFCLRDAKTGALLGRMGIGEQVDVVKAAFRIPLVIPAGATPDLFSIVCLKNADMLIADAAAPTIVGRLPTWFRDQVQAPTFLLLPLVMKRKGQPDIVLGMIYADKGKANSLQVNEKELSLLRTLRNQAVMAFKQTTGG
;
A
#
# COMPACT_ATOMS: atom_id res chain seq x y z
N MET A 1 47.50 4.49 -26.29
CA MET A 1 46.16 4.20 -25.73
C MET A 1 45.69 5.50 -25.12
N PRO A 2 44.91 6.33 -25.85
CA PRO A 2 44.52 7.63 -25.34
C PRO A 2 43.31 7.51 -24.41
N ASP A 3 43.41 8.24 -23.31
CA ASP A 3 42.36 8.54 -22.34
C ASP A 3 41.12 9.14 -23.02
N SER A 4 39.96 8.54 -22.78
CA SER A 4 38.65 9.11 -23.09
C SER A 4 38.01 9.63 -21.80
N ASN A 5 38.55 10.72 -21.28
CA ASN A 5 37.86 11.58 -20.32
C ASN A 5 37.76 12.97 -20.94
N GLN A 6 36.82 13.13 -21.89
CA GLN A 6 36.50 14.41 -22.48
C GLN A 6 35.71 15.24 -21.47
N THR A 7 36.37 16.21 -20.87
CA THR A 7 35.72 17.37 -20.25
C THR A 7 34.96 18.13 -21.36
N PRO A 8 33.67 18.47 -21.19
CA PRO A 8 32.94 19.23 -22.21
C PRO A 8 33.62 20.59 -22.44
N ALA A 9 33.75 20.99 -23.71
CA ALA A 9 34.38 22.23 -24.11
C ALA A 9 33.57 23.44 -23.61
N ALA A 10 34.24 24.54 -23.25
CA ALA A 10 33.61 25.73 -22.68
C ALA A 10 32.53 26.38 -23.58
N SER A 11 32.50 26.08 -24.89
CA SER A 11 31.46 26.50 -25.82
C SER A 11 30.14 25.75 -25.65
N ASP A 12 30.18 24.45 -25.34
CA ASP A 12 28.98 23.61 -25.24
C ASP A 12 28.15 23.94 -23.98
N ILE A 13 28.81 24.47 -22.95
CA ILE A 13 28.17 24.90 -21.70
C ILE A 13 27.33 26.17 -21.94
N ASP A 14 27.79 27.07 -22.81
CA ASP A 14 27.11 28.32 -23.15
C ASP A 14 25.86 28.04 -24.01
N ASP A 15 25.99 27.14 -24.99
CA ASP A 15 24.87 26.72 -25.86
C ASP A 15 23.76 25.99 -25.08
N ALA A 16 24.13 25.12 -24.12
CA ALA A 16 23.16 24.42 -23.28
C ALA A 16 22.42 25.38 -22.32
N GLU A 17 23.11 26.38 -21.77
CA GLU A 17 22.51 27.39 -20.90
C GLU A 17 21.55 28.30 -21.68
N LEU A 18 21.94 28.76 -22.88
CA LEU A 18 21.09 29.49 -23.81
C LEU A 18 19.83 28.68 -24.19
N THR A 19 19.99 27.38 -24.45
CA THR A 19 18.89 26.47 -24.76
C THR A 19 17.92 26.34 -23.59
N LEU A 20 18.43 26.17 -22.36
CA LEU A 20 17.60 26.13 -21.15
C LEU A 20 16.84 27.43 -20.93
N GLU A 21 17.46 28.59 -21.14
CA GLU A 21 16.80 29.89 -21.05
C GLU A 21 15.69 30.04 -22.09
N TYR A 22 15.92 29.58 -23.32
CA TYR A 22 14.91 29.57 -24.38
C TYR A 22 13.70 28.71 -24.01
N LEU A 23 13.93 27.48 -23.51
CA LEU A 23 12.87 26.59 -23.07
C LEU A 23 12.08 27.19 -21.90
N LEU A 24 12.75 27.76 -20.90
CA LEU A 24 12.11 28.44 -19.78
C LEU A 24 11.27 29.63 -20.23
N ARG A 25 11.77 30.40 -21.20
CA ARG A 25 11.03 31.51 -21.78
C ARG A 25 9.74 31.02 -22.46
N ARG A 26 9.80 29.93 -23.24
CA ARG A 26 8.61 29.30 -23.84
C ARG A 26 7.59 28.87 -22.77
N MET A 27 8.04 28.30 -21.64
CA MET A 27 7.16 27.90 -20.54
C MET A 27 6.51 29.10 -19.84
N ARG A 28 7.29 30.16 -19.56
CA ARG A 28 6.81 31.40 -18.89
C ARG A 28 5.73 32.14 -19.69
N PHE A 29 5.66 31.95 -21.00
CA PHE A 29 4.59 32.51 -21.82
C PHE A 29 3.22 31.86 -21.57
N LYS A 30 3.16 30.66 -20.97
CA LYS A 30 1.91 30.10 -20.46
C LYS A 30 1.66 30.64 -19.05
N SER A 31 0.56 31.37 -18.85
CA SER A 31 0.19 32.07 -17.61
C SER A 31 0.27 31.22 -16.34
N ASP A 32 0.11 29.92 -16.50
CA ASP A 32 -0.04 28.96 -15.40
C ASP A 32 1.33 28.55 -14.83
N PHE A 33 2.43 28.71 -15.59
CA PHE A 33 3.78 28.38 -15.12
C PHE A 33 4.31 29.35 -14.06
N PRO A 34 4.21 30.70 -14.24
CA PRO A 34 4.52 31.64 -13.17
C PRO A 34 3.68 31.43 -11.89
N ALA A 35 2.40 31.10 -12.04
CA ALA A 35 1.51 30.82 -10.91
C ALA A 35 1.96 29.58 -10.13
N LEU A 36 2.20 28.46 -10.83
CA LEU A 36 2.73 27.21 -10.26
C LEU A 36 4.08 27.45 -9.57
N SER A 37 5.00 28.16 -10.22
CA SER A 37 6.31 28.49 -9.66
C SER A 37 6.21 29.29 -8.37
N THR A 38 5.27 30.24 -8.29
CA THR A 38 5.08 31.06 -7.09
C THR A 38 4.52 30.21 -5.94
N SER A 39 3.54 29.35 -6.23
CA SER A 39 2.94 28.46 -5.22
C SER A 39 3.92 27.42 -4.68
N VAL A 40 4.75 26.81 -5.54
CA VAL A 40 5.80 25.86 -5.12
C VAL A 40 6.85 26.57 -4.25
N SER A 41 7.35 27.74 -4.68
CA SER A 41 8.32 28.49 -3.88
C SER A 41 7.77 28.95 -2.53
N ARG A 42 6.47 29.30 -2.46
CA ARG A 42 5.81 29.67 -1.19
C ARG A 42 5.67 28.48 -0.23
N VAL A 43 5.21 27.33 -0.72
CA VAL A 43 5.13 26.09 0.07
C VAL A 43 6.53 25.67 0.56
N GLN A 44 7.57 25.86 -0.26
CA GLN A 44 8.95 25.56 0.12
C GLN A 44 9.51 26.52 1.17
N ALA A 45 9.23 27.83 1.04
CA ALA A 45 9.68 28.84 1.99
C ALA A 45 9.13 28.61 3.41
N LEU A 46 7.88 28.15 3.50
CA LEU A 46 7.21 27.80 4.76
C LEU A 46 7.78 26.54 5.43
N SER A 47 8.54 25.73 4.69
CA SER A 47 9.09 24.46 5.19
C SER A 47 10.44 24.60 5.90
N ASN A 48 11.13 25.73 5.79
CA ASN A 48 12.46 25.93 6.38
C ASN A 48 12.44 26.41 7.84
N SER A 49 11.26 26.67 8.42
CA SER A 49 11.09 27.00 9.84
C SER A 49 10.39 25.86 10.60
N GLU A 50 11.14 25.11 11.41
CA GLU A 50 10.62 23.92 12.11
C GLU A 50 9.58 24.23 13.21
N THR A 51 9.44 25.49 13.65
CA THR A 51 8.63 25.85 14.83
C THR A 51 7.40 26.74 14.57
N ASP A 52 7.27 27.36 13.38
CA ASP A 52 6.13 28.24 13.03
C ASP A 52 5.24 27.68 11.88
N SER A 53 5.59 26.53 11.30
CA SER A 53 5.15 26.12 9.94
C SER A 53 3.81 25.40 9.82
N MET A 54 3.21 24.86 10.89
CA MET A 54 1.97 24.07 10.77
C MET A 54 0.73 24.92 10.45
N GLN A 55 0.54 26.04 11.14
CA GLN A 55 -0.57 26.96 10.86
C GLN A 55 -0.41 27.61 9.48
N SER A 56 0.78 28.12 9.16
CA SER A 56 1.03 28.80 7.89
C SER A 56 0.93 27.89 6.66
N LEU A 57 1.34 26.62 6.78
CA LEU A 57 1.12 25.61 5.73
C LEU A 57 -0.38 25.33 5.53
N CYS A 58 -1.15 25.24 6.62
CA CYS A 58 -2.60 25.09 6.53
C CYS A 58 -3.24 26.30 5.83
N ASP A 59 -2.87 27.52 6.23
CA ASP A 59 -3.43 28.76 5.70
C ASP A 59 -3.11 28.94 4.21
N GLU A 60 -1.93 28.53 3.75
CA GLU A 60 -1.54 28.59 2.33
C GLU A 60 -2.26 27.54 1.49
N VAL A 61 -2.37 26.29 1.96
CA VAL A 61 -3.15 25.25 1.26
C VAL A 61 -4.62 25.67 1.18
N LEU A 62 -5.15 26.32 2.22
CA LEU A 62 -6.52 26.86 2.27
C LEU A 62 -6.76 28.05 1.31
N GLN A 63 -5.73 28.76 0.83
CA GLN A 63 -5.91 29.81 -0.19
C GLN A 63 -6.42 29.25 -1.52
N ASP A 64 -6.11 27.97 -1.82
CA ASP A 64 -6.61 27.26 -2.98
C ASP A 64 -7.65 26.22 -2.56
N VAL A 65 -8.93 26.58 -2.74
CA VAL A 65 -10.09 25.75 -2.37
C VAL A 65 -10.11 24.44 -3.18
N ALA A 66 -9.65 24.45 -4.43
CA ALA A 66 -9.63 23.26 -5.29
C ALA A 66 -8.54 22.28 -4.83
N LEU A 67 -7.35 22.80 -4.55
CA LEU A 67 -6.25 22.03 -3.98
C LEU A 67 -6.59 21.46 -2.61
N THR A 68 -7.18 22.27 -1.72
CA THR A 68 -7.64 21.84 -0.40
C THR A 68 -8.61 20.68 -0.51
N GLN A 69 -9.61 20.76 -1.39
CA GLN A 69 -10.59 19.68 -1.55
C GLN A 69 -9.96 18.40 -2.12
N LYS A 70 -9.04 18.52 -3.08
CA LYS A 70 -8.32 17.36 -3.63
C LYS A 70 -7.43 16.73 -2.57
N LEU A 71 -6.73 17.54 -1.79
CA LEU A 71 -5.88 17.08 -0.68
C LEU A 71 -6.72 16.34 0.33
N LEU A 72 -7.83 16.92 0.79
CA LEU A 72 -8.73 16.25 1.73
C LEU A 72 -9.32 14.96 1.14
N ARG A 73 -9.60 14.87 -0.17
CA ARG A 73 -10.04 13.61 -0.79
C ARG A 73 -8.94 12.54 -0.79
N VAL A 74 -7.70 12.91 -1.09
CA VAL A 74 -6.56 11.97 -1.05
C VAL A 74 -6.28 11.52 0.38
N VAL A 75 -6.31 12.43 1.35
CA VAL A 75 -6.19 12.10 2.79
C VAL A 75 -7.36 11.24 3.30
N ASN A 76 -8.50 11.28 2.62
CA ASN A 76 -9.64 10.42 2.92
C ASN A 76 -9.64 9.09 2.16
N THR A 77 -8.57 8.74 1.43
CA THR A 77 -8.39 7.39 0.86
C THR A 77 -8.13 6.36 1.94
N ALA A 78 -8.37 5.08 1.65
CA ALA A 78 -8.25 3.98 2.60
C ALA A 78 -6.83 3.80 3.20
N HIS A 79 -5.82 4.36 2.53
CA HIS A 79 -4.44 4.38 2.99
C HIS A 79 -4.19 5.29 4.22
N PHE A 80 -4.83 6.47 4.24
CA PHE A 80 -4.66 7.45 5.31
C PHE A 80 -5.81 7.39 6.34
N ARG A 81 -6.99 6.92 5.93
CA ARG A 81 -8.11 6.70 6.86
C ARG A 81 -7.90 5.46 7.71
N ARG A 82 -7.95 5.63 9.03
CA ARG A 82 -8.35 4.55 9.94
C ARG A 82 -9.86 4.38 9.81
N ALA A 83 -10.33 3.25 9.30
CA ALA A 83 -11.75 3.00 9.15
C ALA A 83 -12.51 3.20 10.47
N GLY A 84 -13.65 3.91 10.40
CA GLY A 84 -14.44 4.33 11.57
C GLY A 84 -14.17 5.76 12.06
N THR A 85 -13.16 6.47 11.54
CA THR A 85 -12.98 7.91 11.81
C THR A 85 -13.81 8.76 10.86
N ASP A 86 -14.44 9.82 11.40
CA ASP A 86 -15.11 10.84 10.59
C ASP A 86 -14.17 11.35 9.50
N PRO A 87 -14.63 11.53 8.24
CA PRO A 87 -13.83 12.06 7.16
C PRO A 87 -13.04 13.29 7.62
N ILE A 88 -11.76 13.33 7.31
CA ILE A 88 -10.91 14.47 7.62
C ILE A 88 -11.40 15.63 6.76
N SER A 89 -12.02 16.59 7.42
CA SER A 89 -12.68 17.74 6.81
C SER A 89 -11.84 19.02 6.88
N THR A 90 -10.70 18.99 7.56
CA THR A 90 -9.82 20.17 7.76
C THR A 90 -8.35 19.84 7.46
N VAL A 91 -7.64 20.82 6.87
CA VAL A 91 -6.22 20.68 6.51
C VAL A 91 -5.35 20.47 7.77
N SER A 92 -5.68 21.12 8.88
CA SER A 92 -4.96 20.93 10.15
C SER A 92 -5.07 19.50 10.69
N ARG A 93 -6.22 18.84 10.51
CA ARG A 93 -6.41 17.43 10.90
C ARG A 93 -5.71 16.48 9.93
N ALA A 94 -5.61 16.85 8.64
CA ALA A 94 -4.78 16.14 7.67
C ALA A 94 -3.28 16.22 8.03
N VAL A 95 -2.80 17.40 8.44
CA VAL A 95 -1.42 17.62 8.92
C VAL A 95 -1.13 16.82 10.19
N ALA A 96 -2.09 16.73 11.13
CA ALA A 96 -1.94 15.94 12.35
C ALA A 96 -1.86 14.42 12.09
N LEU A 97 -2.50 13.93 11.03
CA LEU A 97 -2.53 12.52 10.67
C LEU A 97 -1.31 12.08 9.85
N ILE A 98 -0.96 12.87 8.83
CA ILE A 98 0.04 12.49 7.82
C ILE A 98 1.39 13.19 8.11
N GLY A 99 1.40 14.19 8.98
CA GLY A 99 2.55 15.06 9.22
C GLY A 99 2.59 16.23 8.22
N ALA A 100 3.27 17.31 8.63
CA ALA A 100 3.45 18.48 7.77
C ALA A 100 4.22 18.15 6.49
N GLY A 101 5.20 17.23 6.58
CA GLY A 101 5.95 16.71 5.43
C GLY A 101 5.05 16.00 4.41
N GLY A 102 4.21 15.07 4.85
CA GLY A 102 3.32 14.36 3.93
C GLY A 102 2.19 15.23 3.35
N VAL A 103 1.63 16.18 4.11
CA VAL A 103 0.67 17.17 3.56
C VAL A 103 1.33 18.07 2.53
N ARG A 104 2.57 18.52 2.78
CA ARG A 104 3.38 19.28 1.82
C ARG A 104 3.60 18.48 0.53
N ASN A 105 4.02 17.22 0.64
CA ASN A 105 4.34 16.39 -0.52
C ASN A 105 3.08 16.09 -1.36
N MET A 106 1.93 15.93 -0.71
CA MET A 106 0.65 15.74 -1.36
C MET A 106 0.13 17.03 -2.02
N ALA A 107 0.26 18.17 -1.34
CA ALA A 107 -0.06 19.48 -1.92
C ALA A 107 0.78 19.77 -3.16
N LEU A 108 2.09 19.52 -3.13
CA LEU A 108 2.97 19.67 -4.30
C LEU A 108 2.53 18.75 -5.46
N SER A 109 2.21 17.50 -5.16
CA SER A 109 1.74 16.52 -6.17
C SER A 109 0.40 16.92 -6.79
N LEU A 110 -0.51 17.47 -5.99
CA LEU A 110 -1.83 17.91 -6.43
C LEU A 110 -1.80 19.26 -7.15
N MET A 111 -0.91 20.18 -6.77
CA MET A 111 -0.69 21.43 -7.50
C MET A 111 -0.20 21.17 -8.91
N LEU A 112 0.71 20.20 -9.08
CA LEU A 112 1.13 19.73 -10.41
C LEU A 112 -0.07 19.20 -11.19
N LEU A 113 -0.94 18.40 -10.57
CA LEU A 113 -2.15 17.86 -11.20
C LEU A 113 -3.18 18.93 -11.62
N ASP A 114 -3.40 19.97 -10.80
CA ASP A 114 -4.42 20.99 -11.05
C ASP A 114 -4.07 21.87 -12.25
N HIS A 115 -2.79 22.21 -12.37
CA HIS A 115 -2.30 23.00 -13.48
C HIS A 115 -2.17 22.19 -14.77
N MET A 116 -2.53 20.89 -14.80
CA MET A 116 -2.44 20.00 -15.98
C MET A 116 -3.78 19.80 -16.72
N GLN A 117 -4.87 20.47 -16.33
CA GLN A 117 -6.22 20.12 -16.79
C GLN A 117 -6.68 20.69 -18.15
N ASP A 118 -5.90 21.53 -18.85
CA ASP A 118 -6.37 22.21 -20.07
C ASP A 118 -5.82 21.64 -21.42
N LYS A 119 -6.76 21.21 -22.28
CA LYS A 119 -6.74 20.86 -23.73
C LYS A 119 -5.85 19.73 -24.30
N ALA A 120 -6.47 19.00 -25.27
CA ALA A 120 -5.97 18.05 -26.30
C ALA A 120 -5.09 16.85 -25.87
N HIS A 121 -4.16 17.02 -24.94
CA HIS A 121 -3.18 16.01 -24.50
C HIS A 121 -3.46 15.44 -23.10
N ALA A 122 -4.65 15.72 -22.55
CA ALA A 122 -5.03 15.35 -21.19
C ALA A 122 -4.87 13.84 -20.90
N GLN A 123 -5.09 12.97 -21.90
CA GLN A 123 -4.91 11.53 -21.71
C GLN A 123 -3.43 11.14 -21.56
N GLN A 124 -2.54 11.76 -22.34
CA GLN A 124 -1.10 11.52 -22.23
C GLN A 124 -0.57 12.05 -20.90
N LEU A 125 -0.98 13.27 -20.52
CA LEU A 125 -0.65 13.86 -19.22
C LEU A 125 -1.12 13.02 -18.04
N LYS A 126 -2.30 12.38 -18.14
CA LYS A 126 -2.79 11.43 -17.13
C LYS A 126 -1.92 10.18 -17.04
N VAL A 127 -1.47 9.63 -18.17
CA VAL A 127 -0.55 8.48 -18.18
C VAL A 127 0.76 8.84 -17.48
N GLU A 128 1.34 9.99 -17.85
CA GLU A 128 2.56 10.52 -17.24
C GLU A 128 2.43 10.75 -15.74
N PHE A 129 1.31 11.33 -15.32
CA PHE A 129 1.00 11.54 -13.92
C PHE A 129 0.88 10.23 -13.15
N LEU A 130 0.12 9.26 -13.67
CA LEU A 130 -0.07 7.96 -13.01
C LEU A 130 1.23 7.17 -12.89
N ARG A 131 2.05 7.19 -13.94
CA ARG A 131 3.39 6.59 -13.91
C ARG A 131 4.28 7.27 -12.86
N THR A 132 4.22 8.59 -12.77
CA THR A 132 5.00 9.37 -11.78
C THR A 132 4.56 9.09 -10.34
N VAL A 133 3.25 8.99 -10.10
CA VAL A 133 2.71 8.60 -8.79
C VAL A 133 3.05 7.14 -8.45
N MET A 134 3.01 6.23 -9.43
CA MET A 134 3.44 4.85 -9.26
C MET A 134 4.91 4.79 -8.82
N ALA A 135 5.81 5.51 -9.48
CA ALA A 135 7.21 5.60 -9.10
C ALA A 135 7.40 6.14 -7.68
N GLY A 136 6.69 7.21 -7.30
CA GLY A 136 6.68 7.72 -5.93
C GLY A 136 6.25 6.66 -4.92
N THR A 137 5.16 5.95 -5.22
CA THR A 137 4.56 4.95 -4.33
C THR A 137 5.48 3.73 -4.17
N LEU A 138 6.10 3.27 -5.26
CA LEU A 138 7.11 2.21 -5.23
C LEU A 138 8.31 2.59 -4.37
N ALA A 139 8.84 3.81 -4.53
CA ALA A 139 9.97 4.29 -3.73
C ALA A 139 9.62 4.34 -2.23
N SER A 140 8.40 4.78 -1.90
CA SER A 140 7.88 4.78 -0.53
C SER A 140 7.74 3.36 0.05
N GLU A 141 7.22 2.40 -0.72
CA GLU A 141 7.03 1.00 -0.32
C GLU A 141 8.34 0.22 -0.13
N LEU A 142 9.42 0.65 -0.79
CA LEU A 142 10.76 0.06 -0.67
C LEU A 142 11.59 0.67 0.48
N SER A 143 11.08 1.71 1.13
CA SER A 143 11.77 2.43 2.19
C SER A 143 11.62 1.73 3.55
N ARG A 144 12.60 1.91 4.43
CA ARG A 144 12.63 1.24 5.74
C ARG A 144 11.97 2.05 6.85
N THR A 145 11.96 3.37 6.69
CA THR A 145 11.46 4.31 7.69
C THR A 145 10.51 5.30 7.04
N THR A 146 9.58 5.87 7.81
CA THR A 146 8.63 6.86 7.31
C THR A 146 9.32 8.08 6.70
N LYS A 147 10.39 8.57 7.33
CA LYS A 147 11.16 9.72 6.79
C LYS A 147 11.82 9.40 5.45
N GLU A 148 12.46 8.23 5.36
CA GLU A 148 13.05 7.77 4.10
C GLU A 148 11.97 7.58 3.03
N ALA A 149 10.79 7.07 3.39
CA ALA A 149 9.66 6.87 2.49
C ALA A 149 9.15 8.18 1.90
N GLU A 150 9.11 9.25 2.69
CA GLU A 150 8.75 10.60 2.23
C GLU A 150 9.80 11.17 1.28
N ASP A 151 11.08 11.09 1.65
CA ASP A 151 12.18 11.61 0.84
C ASP A 151 12.31 10.83 -0.49
N ALA A 152 12.10 9.52 -0.46
CA ALA A 152 12.12 8.64 -1.61
C ALA A 152 10.92 8.86 -2.54
N TYR A 153 9.73 9.05 -1.99
CA TYR A 153 8.54 9.41 -2.75
C TYR A 153 8.76 10.71 -3.52
N LEU A 154 9.24 11.75 -2.82
CA LEU A 154 9.55 13.04 -3.43
C LEU A 154 10.66 12.93 -4.47
N GLY A 155 11.75 12.23 -4.14
CA GLY A 155 12.86 12.01 -5.06
C GLY A 155 12.40 11.35 -6.36
N ALA A 156 11.56 10.34 -6.26
CA ALA A 156 10.98 9.67 -7.43
C ALA A 156 10.00 10.55 -8.20
N LEU A 157 9.21 11.39 -7.52
CA LEU A 157 8.28 12.33 -8.14
C LEU A 157 9.03 13.43 -8.93
N PHE A 158 9.97 14.11 -8.27
CA PHE A 158 10.71 15.24 -8.84
C PHE A 158 11.70 14.84 -9.92
N ARG A 159 12.15 13.57 -9.94
CA ARG A 159 12.86 13.00 -11.08
C ARG A 159 12.08 13.10 -12.39
N ASN A 160 10.75 13.08 -12.30
CA ASN A 160 9.88 13.17 -13.46
C ASN A 160 9.46 14.60 -13.77
N LEU A 161 9.96 15.59 -13.03
CA LEU A 161 9.57 16.98 -13.23
C LEU A 161 9.89 17.45 -14.65
N GLY A 162 11.09 17.15 -15.16
CA GLY A 162 11.49 17.52 -16.53
C GLY A 162 10.53 16.95 -17.58
N ARG A 163 10.20 15.66 -17.45
CA ARG A 163 9.24 14.96 -18.31
C ARG A 163 7.86 15.61 -18.25
N MET A 164 7.32 15.85 -17.05
CA MET A 164 6.03 16.50 -16.84
C MET A 164 5.97 17.92 -17.40
N LEU A 165 7.03 18.72 -17.20
CA LEU A 165 7.12 20.07 -17.74
C LEU A 165 7.12 20.07 -19.26
N VAL A 166 7.88 19.18 -19.90
CA VAL A 166 7.91 19.06 -21.36
C VAL A 166 6.57 18.55 -21.89
N SER A 167 6.00 17.49 -21.32
CA SER A 167 4.68 16.99 -21.71
C SER A 167 3.58 18.06 -21.62
N TYR A 168 3.66 18.96 -20.64
CA TYR A 168 2.63 19.98 -20.43
C TYR A 168 2.87 21.28 -21.22
N TYR A 169 4.07 21.84 -21.13
CA TYR A 169 4.38 23.12 -21.74
C TYR A 169 4.78 23.00 -23.21
N LEU A 170 5.36 21.86 -23.61
CA LEU A 170 5.98 21.60 -24.91
C LEU A 170 5.47 20.29 -25.54
N PRO A 171 4.15 20.12 -25.76
CA PRO A 171 3.56 18.83 -26.13
C PRO A 171 4.06 18.28 -27.47
N ASP A 172 4.32 19.14 -28.46
CA ASP A 172 4.85 18.72 -29.76
C ASP A 172 6.27 18.13 -29.62
N ASP A 173 7.10 18.78 -28.79
CA ASP A 173 8.46 18.31 -28.49
C ASP A 173 8.40 16.98 -27.70
N ALA A 174 7.46 16.85 -26.76
CA ALA A 174 7.23 15.62 -26.01
C ALA A 174 6.82 14.44 -26.90
N GLU A 175 5.95 14.68 -27.89
CA GLU A 175 5.54 13.65 -28.84
C GLU A 175 6.71 13.22 -29.74
N GLN A 176 7.52 14.16 -30.22
CA GLN A 176 8.73 13.84 -31.00
C GLN A 176 9.72 12.98 -30.22
N ILE A 177 9.98 13.31 -28.94
CA ILE A 177 10.83 12.49 -28.05
C ILE A 177 10.29 11.06 -27.98
N ARG A 178 8.98 10.90 -27.79
CA ARG A 178 8.33 9.58 -27.69
C ARG A 178 8.43 8.79 -29.00
N LEU A 179 8.23 9.43 -30.16
CA LEU A 179 8.34 8.80 -31.47
C LEU A 179 9.77 8.29 -31.74
N ILE A 180 10.78 9.06 -31.34
CA ILE A 180 12.19 8.66 -31.45
C ILE A 180 12.52 7.51 -30.51
N MET A 181 12.05 7.56 -29.26
CA MET A 181 12.21 6.46 -28.30
C MET A 181 11.58 5.16 -28.80
N ALA A 182 10.42 5.24 -29.46
CA ALA A 182 9.73 4.09 -30.03
C ALA A 182 10.39 3.51 -31.30
N GLY A 183 11.47 4.12 -31.81
CA GLY A 183 12.18 3.63 -33.01
C GLY A 183 11.33 3.68 -34.29
N LYS A 184 10.43 4.65 -34.41
CA LYS A 184 9.68 4.87 -35.66
C LYS A 184 10.62 5.36 -36.77
N ASP A 185 10.25 5.09 -38.03
CA ASP A 185 11.00 5.39 -39.25
C ASP A 185 12.29 4.57 -39.47
N GLY A 186 12.37 3.35 -38.91
CA GLY A 186 13.45 2.40 -39.17
C GLY A 186 14.77 2.72 -38.46
N ALA A 187 14.77 3.69 -37.55
CA ALA A 187 15.89 3.99 -36.66
C ALA A 187 15.86 3.09 -35.42
N PRO A 188 17.02 2.71 -34.85
CA PRO A 188 17.05 1.97 -33.59
C PRO A 188 16.44 2.81 -32.46
N PRO A 189 15.70 2.20 -31.52
CA PRO A 189 15.15 2.90 -30.37
C PRO A 189 16.28 3.54 -29.55
N MET A 190 16.06 4.80 -29.15
CA MET A 190 17.02 5.60 -28.38
C MET A 190 16.58 5.74 -26.93
N THR A 191 17.53 5.97 -26.03
CA THR A 191 17.23 6.29 -24.63
C THR A 191 16.55 7.66 -24.51
N GLU A 192 15.76 7.88 -23.45
CA GLU A 192 15.08 9.17 -23.21
C GLU A 192 16.06 10.36 -23.19
N VAL A 193 17.26 10.15 -22.62
CA VAL A 193 18.33 11.16 -22.59
C VAL A 193 18.74 11.56 -24.02
N GLN A 194 19.03 10.59 -24.87
CA GLN A 194 19.44 10.82 -26.26
C GLN A 194 18.32 11.44 -27.10
N ALA A 195 17.08 10.99 -26.91
CA ALA A 195 15.92 11.54 -27.61
C ALA A 195 15.66 12.99 -27.19
N ALA A 196 15.75 13.30 -25.90
CA ALA A 196 15.60 14.66 -25.39
C ALA A 196 16.72 15.59 -25.87
N GLU A 197 17.98 15.16 -25.85
CA GLU A 197 19.10 15.94 -26.40
C GLU A 197 18.91 16.24 -27.89
N LYS A 198 18.39 15.29 -28.67
CA LYS A 198 18.14 15.48 -30.10
C LYS A 198 17.01 16.46 -30.40
N VAL A 199 15.95 16.47 -29.59
CA VAL A 199 14.75 17.30 -29.82
C VAL A 199 14.88 18.68 -29.15
N LEU A 200 15.32 18.70 -27.90
CA LEU A 200 15.36 19.90 -27.05
C LEU A 200 16.75 20.54 -26.98
N GLY A 201 17.81 19.86 -27.43
CA GLY A 201 19.21 20.29 -27.28
C GLY A 201 19.80 20.01 -25.90
N VAL A 202 18.98 19.60 -24.92
CA VAL A 202 19.39 19.30 -23.54
C VAL A 202 18.56 18.14 -22.99
N PRO A 203 19.12 17.34 -22.07
CA PRO A 203 18.37 16.28 -21.43
C PRO A 203 17.36 16.82 -20.41
N LEU A 204 16.30 16.05 -20.16
CA LEU A 204 15.17 16.45 -19.31
C LEU A 204 15.56 16.71 -17.86
N ASP A 205 16.58 16.03 -17.35
CA ASP A 205 17.09 16.19 -15.99
C ASP A 205 17.78 17.55 -15.78
N LYS A 206 18.46 18.08 -16.80
CA LYS A 206 19.05 19.44 -16.78
C LYS A 206 17.99 20.51 -16.75
N LEU A 207 16.91 20.33 -17.52
CA LEU A 207 15.74 21.20 -17.44
C LEU A 207 15.11 21.14 -16.05
N ALA A 208 14.95 19.93 -15.50
CA ALA A 208 14.39 19.72 -14.17
C ALA A 208 15.25 20.39 -13.08
N ASP A 209 16.58 20.24 -13.11
CA ASP A 209 17.50 20.89 -12.16
C ASP A 209 17.46 22.42 -12.28
N LYS A 210 17.40 22.99 -13.50
CA LYS A 210 17.29 24.45 -13.70
C LYS A 210 16.00 24.99 -13.10
N VAL A 211 14.87 24.29 -13.28
CA VAL A 211 13.59 24.66 -12.66
C VAL A 211 13.63 24.45 -11.14
N GLY A 212 14.22 23.36 -10.66
CA GLY A 212 14.39 23.09 -9.23
C GLY A 212 15.22 24.15 -8.51
N LYS A 213 16.27 24.68 -9.16
CA LYS A 213 17.04 25.84 -8.69
C LYS A 213 16.17 27.10 -8.59
N MET A 214 15.38 27.38 -9.63
CA MET A 214 14.47 28.54 -9.66
C MET A 214 13.41 28.47 -8.55
N TRP A 215 12.95 27.27 -8.21
CA TRP A 215 11.98 27.02 -7.13
C TRP A 215 12.60 26.99 -5.73
N GLY A 216 13.94 27.05 -5.62
CA GLY A 216 14.64 26.98 -4.34
C GLY A 216 14.54 25.61 -3.66
N LEU A 217 14.46 24.52 -4.45
CA LEU A 217 14.37 23.17 -3.90
C LEU A 217 15.67 22.77 -3.17
N PRO A 218 15.59 22.00 -2.07
CA PRO A 218 16.76 21.54 -1.33
C PRO A 218 17.71 20.71 -2.21
N ASP A 219 19.01 20.79 -1.94
CA ASP A 219 20.03 20.08 -2.74
C ASP A 219 19.85 18.55 -2.70
N GLY A 220 19.36 17.99 -1.60
CA GLY A 220 19.05 16.55 -1.51
C GLY A 220 17.93 16.12 -2.46
N LEU A 221 16.91 16.96 -2.66
CA LEU A 221 15.82 16.69 -3.60
C LEU A 221 16.30 16.92 -5.05
N ARG A 222 17.07 17.98 -5.28
CA ARG A 222 17.68 18.26 -6.60
C ARG A 222 18.63 17.15 -7.05
N ALA A 223 19.37 16.53 -6.12
CA ALA A 223 20.20 15.37 -6.42
C ALA A 223 19.38 14.20 -6.98
N CYS A 224 18.13 14.01 -6.51
CA CYS A 224 17.25 12.94 -6.99
C CYS A 224 16.69 13.20 -8.40
N MET A 225 16.76 14.45 -8.89
CA MET A 225 16.20 14.84 -10.19
C MET A 225 17.04 14.33 -11.37
N GLY A 226 18.33 14.11 -11.16
CA GLY A 226 19.24 13.52 -12.15
C GLY A 226 19.30 12.00 -12.06
N SER A 227 19.74 11.33 -13.13
CA SER A 227 20.03 9.89 -13.08
C SER A 227 21.41 9.61 -12.46
N PRO A 228 21.55 8.64 -11.52
CA PRO A 228 22.82 8.35 -10.84
C PRO A 228 23.90 7.66 -11.67
N GLY A 229 23.88 7.85 -12.99
CA GLY A 229 24.80 7.20 -13.92
C GLY A 229 24.42 5.75 -14.22
N ALA A 230 25.20 5.12 -15.11
CA ALA A 230 24.83 3.83 -15.72
C ALA A 230 25.04 2.61 -14.80
N ASN A 231 25.92 2.69 -13.81
CA ASN A 231 26.34 1.53 -13.03
C ASN A 231 25.87 1.62 -11.58
N VAL A 232 24.96 0.72 -11.19
CA VAL A 232 24.50 0.59 -9.82
C VAL A 232 25.67 0.19 -8.90
N PRO A 233 25.82 0.82 -7.72
CA PRO A 233 26.89 0.50 -6.78
C PRO A 233 26.83 -0.97 -6.37
N LYS A 234 27.98 -1.63 -6.31
CA LYS A 234 28.08 -3.03 -5.89
C LYS A 234 28.12 -3.21 -4.37
N GLN A 235 28.01 -2.11 -3.61
CA GLN A 235 28.08 -2.06 -2.16
C GLN A 235 26.80 -1.47 -1.59
N SER A 236 26.46 -1.87 -0.36
CA SER A 236 25.30 -1.38 0.37
C SER A 236 25.36 0.13 0.63
N LEU A 237 24.24 0.80 0.40
CA LEU A 237 24.04 2.22 0.66
C LEU A 237 23.18 2.46 1.92
N ALA A 238 22.93 1.45 2.76
CA ALA A 238 22.05 1.52 3.94
C ALA A 238 22.18 2.80 4.79
N ALA A 239 23.42 3.29 4.97
CA ALA A 239 23.74 4.44 5.81
C ALA A 239 24.12 5.69 5.00
N ARG A 240 23.91 5.70 3.67
CA ARG A 240 24.29 6.81 2.79
C ARG A 240 23.07 7.59 2.32
N PRO A 241 23.15 8.94 2.23
CA PRO A 241 22.07 9.76 1.70
C PRO A 241 21.77 9.44 0.22
N GLU A 242 22.77 8.95 -0.52
CA GLU A 242 22.64 8.50 -1.92
C GLU A 242 21.66 7.34 -2.10
N ARG A 243 21.30 6.62 -1.02
CA ARG A 243 20.32 5.53 -1.08
C ARG A 243 18.98 5.99 -1.66
N VAL A 244 18.49 7.15 -1.24
CA VAL A 244 17.22 7.74 -1.71
C VAL A 244 17.27 7.99 -3.21
N TRP A 245 18.42 8.41 -3.73
CA TRP A 245 18.64 8.68 -5.14
C TRP A 245 18.59 7.41 -6.00
N TRP A 246 19.25 6.34 -5.55
CA TRP A 246 19.21 5.04 -6.23
C TRP A 246 17.84 4.35 -6.10
N MET A 247 17.16 4.54 -4.98
CA MET A 247 15.80 4.03 -4.78
C MET A 247 14.79 4.74 -5.69
N ALA A 248 14.88 6.07 -5.83
CA ALA A 248 14.10 6.82 -6.80
C ALA A 248 14.35 6.33 -8.24
N SER A 249 15.59 5.97 -8.56
CA SER A 249 15.96 5.43 -9.88
C SER A 249 15.35 4.05 -10.14
N LEU A 250 15.45 3.14 -9.16
CA LEU A 250 14.82 1.82 -9.21
C LEU A 250 13.30 1.94 -9.40
N ALA A 251 12.66 2.78 -8.59
CA ALA A 251 11.21 2.93 -8.60
C ALA A 251 10.69 3.50 -9.92
N ASN A 252 11.43 4.41 -10.54
CA ASN A 252 11.11 4.94 -11.87
C ASN A 252 11.28 3.87 -12.96
N ALA A 253 12.38 3.13 -12.96
CA ALA A 253 12.59 2.04 -13.92
C ALA A 253 11.54 0.91 -13.78
N ALA A 254 11.12 0.62 -12.55
CA ALA A 254 10.04 -0.32 -12.27
C ALA A 254 8.68 0.23 -12.75
N ALA A 255 8.38 1.51 -12.54
CA ALA A 255 7.16 2.14 -13.04
C ALA A 255 7.10 2.15 -14.57
N ASP A 256 8.23 2.36 -15.26
CA ASP A 256 8.33 2.23 -16.72
C ASP A 256 8.05 0.80 -17.16
N SER A 257 8.70 -0.17 -16.53
CA SER A 257 8.47 -1.59 -16.82
C SER A 257 7.00 -1.98 -16.63
N MET A 258 6.36 -1.47 -15.57
CA MET A 258 4.94 -1.72 -15.31
C MET A 258 3.99 -1.05 -16.30
N LEU A 259 4.41 0.05 -16.94
CA LEU A 259 3.62 0.78 -17.93
C LEU A 259 3.77 0.17 -19.34
N GLU A 260 4.99 -0.23 -19.70
CA GLU A 260 5.34 -0.62 -21.06
C GLU A 260 5.30 -2.13 -21.30
N ALA A 261 5.70 -2.94 -20.31
CA ALA A 261 5.84 -4.38 -20.50
C ALA A 261 4.50 -5.09 -20.72
N GLU A 262 4.57 -6.24 -21.39
CA GLU A 262 3.45 -7.16 -21.47
C GLU A 262 3.31 -7.95 -20.14
N PRO A 263 2.08 -8.32 -19.72
CA PRO A 263 1.85 -8.91 -18.39
C PRO A 263 2.70 -10.15 -18.08
N GLY A 264 3.02 -10.97 -19.09
CA GLY A 264 3.83 -12.18 -18.94
C GLY A 264 5.33 -11.91 -18.72
N GLU A 265 5.85 -10.77 -19.15
CA GLU A 265 7.29 -10.43 -19.06
C GLU A 265 7.62 -9.56 -17.84
N LEU A 266 6.60 -8.95 -17.23
CA LEU A 266 6.77 -8.01 -16.12
C LEU A 266 7.45 -8.66 -14.90
N GLY A 267 7.12 -9.91 -14.59
CA GLY A 267 7.72 -10.63 -13.46
C GLY A 267 9.23 -10.77 -13.59
N ASP A 268 9.71 -11.11 -14.79
CA ASP A 268 11.14 -11.28 -15.08
C ASP A 268 11.88 -9.93 -15.07
N LEU A 269 11.26 -8.88 -15.64
CA LEU A 269 11.82 -7.52 -15.63
C LEU A 269 11.99 -6.98 -14.20
N LEU A 270 10.97 -7.13 -13.34
CA LEU A 270 11.06 -6.73 -11.94
C LEU A 270 12.10 -7.56 -11.17
N THR A 271 12.23 -8.85 -11.48
CA THR A 271 13.26 -9.71 -10.88
C THR A 271 14.67 -9.28 -11.28
N ASN A 272 14.87 -8.91 -12.54
CA ASN A 272 16.14 -8.38 -13.05
C ASN A 272 16.51 -7.04 -12.38
N LEU A 273 15.54 -6.14 -12.23
CA LEU A 273 15.73 -4.88 -11.52
C LEU A 273 16.05 -5.11 -10.03
N SER A 274 15.31 -6.00 -9.36
CA SER A 274 15.55 -6.39 -7.97
C SER A 274 16.97 -6.96 -7.79
N THR A 275 17.44 -7.78 -8.73
CA THR A 275 18.80 -8.35 -8.69
C THR A 275 19.88 -7.27 -8.91
N THR A 276 19.64 -6.35 -9.84
CA THR A 276 20.60 -5.28 -10.20
C THR A 276 20.77 -4.28 -9.06
N TYR A 277 19.67 -3.91 -8.39
CA TYR A 277 19.67 -2.92 -7.31
C TYR A 277 19.77 -3.53 -5.91
N GLY A 278 19.56 -4.84 -5.78
CA GLY A 278 19.40 -5.53 -4.50
C GLY A 278 20.58 -5.37 -3.55
N LYS A 279 21.82 -5.37 -4.05
CA LYS A 279 23.01 -5.14 -3.21
C LYS A 279 23.20 -3.69 -2.78
N ALA A 280 22.86 -2.72 -3.63
CA ALA A 280 22.98 -1.30 -3.31
C ALA A 280 21.92 -0.87 -2.28
N LEU A 281 20.71 -1.39 -2.43
CA LEU A 281 19.54 -1.02 -1.64
C LEU A 281 19.18 -2.04 -0.55
N ASP A 282 19.98 -3.09 -0.38
CA ASP A 282 19.73 -4.26 0.49
C ASP A 282 18.27 -4.75 0.42
N LEU A 283 17.78 -4.92 -0.81
CA LEU A 283 16.44 -5.41 -1.05
C LEU A 283 16.42 -6.93 -1.04
N SER A 284 15.34 -7.52 -0.51
CA SER A 284 15.10 -8.95 -0.68
C SER A 284 14.73 -9.26 -2.14
N PRO A 285 14.96 -10.48 -2.64
CA PRO A 285 14.70 -10.83 -4.04
C PRO A 285 13.28 -10.53 -4.54
N HIS A 286 12.30 -10.53 -3.63
CA HIS A 286 10.87 -10.28 -3.91
C HIS A 286 10.37 -8.89 -3.49
N ALA A 287 11.20 -8.06 -2.85
CA ALA A 287 10.77 -6.77 -2.29
C ALA A 287 10.13 -5.85 -3.33
N LEU A 288 10.66 -5.83 -4.56
CA LEU A 288 10.15 -4.98 -5.63
C LEU A 288 8.80 -5.47 -6.17
N GLN A 289 8.61 -6.78 -6.30
CA GLN A 289 7.36 -7.39 -6.73
C GLN A 289 6.27 -7.17 -5.68
N ASP A 290 6.61 -7.35 -4.40
CA ASP A 290 5.71 -7.10 -3.28
C ASP A 290 5.32 -5.61 -3.21
N ALA A 291 6.31 -4.70 -3.33
CA ALA A 291 6.08 -3.26 -3.40
C ALA A 291 5.21 -2.87 -4.61
N ALA A 292 5.42 -3.49 -5.76
CA ALA A 292 4.62 -3.25 -6.97
C ALA A 292 3.16 -3.67 -6.78
N SER A 293 2.89 -4.79 -6.11
CA SER A 293 1.52 -5.22 -5.80
C SER A 293 0.79 -4.21 -4.89
N ARG A 294 1.47 -3.73 -3.83
CA ARG A 294 0.90 -2.73 -2.91
C ARG A 294 0.73 -1.37 -3.59
N ALA A 295 1.70 -0.95 -4.41
CA ALA A 295 1.65 0.31 -5.13
C ALA A 295 0.52 0.36 -6.17
N ARG A 296 0.24 -0.75 -6.88
CA ARG A 296 -0.93 -0.89 -7.78
C ARG A 296 -2.23 -0.64 -7.05
N LYS A 297 -2.43 -1.34 -5.92
CA LYS A 297 -3.62 -1.18 -5.09
C LYS A 297 -3.82 0.27 -4.63
N ARG A 298 -2.74 0.91 -4.14
CA ARG A 298 -2.76 2.32 -3.72
C ARG A 298 -3.10 3.26 -4.89
N LEU A 299 -2.55 3.00 -6.07
CA LEU A 299 -2.84 3.81 -7.26
C LEU A 299 -4.31 3.67 -7.68
N THR A 300 -4.88 2.47 -7.62
CA THR A 300 -6.31 2.21 -7.88
C THR A 300 -7.22 2.94 -6.88
N GLU A 301 -6.86 2.97 -5.60
CA GLU A 301 -7.60 3.76 -4.60
C GLU A 301 -7.51 5.27 -4.87
N LEU A 302 -6.34 5.76 -5.30
CA LEU A 302 -6.12 7.16 -5.64
C LEU A 302 -6.94 7.59 -6.86
N THR A 303 -6.95 6.80 -7.94
CA THR A 303 -7.73 7.12 -9.15
C THR A 303 -9.23 7.20 -8.83
N HIS A 304 -9.73 6.29 -8.01
CA HIS A 304 -11.11 6.31 -7.54
C HIS A 304 -11.40 7.57 -6.71
N ALA A 305 -10.53 7.94 -5.76
CA ALA A 305 -10.74 9.12 -4.92
C ALA A 305 -10.67 10.45 -5.68
N LEU A 306 -9.89 10.51 -6.75
CA LEU A 306 -9.78 11.68 -7.62
C LEU A 306 -10.86 11.71 -8.73
N ASN A 307 -11.77 10.72 -8.77
CA ASN A 307 -12.73 10.52 -9.88
C ASN A 307 -12.04 10.53 -11.25
N MET A 308 -10.83 9.99 -11.32
CA MET A 308 -10.04 9.98 -12.54
C MET A 308 -10.29 8.67 -13.30
N SER A 309 -11.02 8.76 -14.41
CA SER A 309 -11.24 7.63 -15.32
C SER A 309 -9.98 7.37 -16.16
N VAL A 310 -9.54 6.11 -16.16
CA VAL A 310 -8.49 5.58 -17.02
C VAL A 310 -9.16 4.63 -18.01
N PRO A 311 -9.16 4.94 -19.33
CA PRO A 311 -9.68 4.02 -20.35
C PRO A 311 -8.87 2.72 -20.39
N ALA A 312 -9.53 1.57 -20.58
CA ALA A 312 -8.87 0.27 -20.71
C ALA A 312 -7.90 0.17 -21.92
N THR A 313 -8.02 1.07 -22.88
CA THR A 313 -7.11 1.20 -24.03
C THR A 313 -5.85 2.02 -23.72
N SER A 314 -5.78 2.63 -22.54
CA SER A 314 -4.65 3.45 -22.11
C SER A 314 -3.57 2.57 -21.50
N PRO A 315 -2.28 2.79 -21.81
CA PRO A 315 -1.18 2.08 -21.16
C PRO A 315 -1.22 2.16 -19.62
N ALA A 316 -1.72 3.28 -19.08
CA ALA A 316 -1.89 3.46 -17.64
C ALA A 316 -2.87 2.49 -16.96
N ASP A 317 -3.73 1.79 -17.71
CA ASP A 317 -4.59 0.72 -17.15
C ASP A 317 -3.73 -0.45 -16.64
N LYS A 318 -2.58 -0.71 -17.29
CA LYS A 318 -1.59 -1.70 -16.83
C LYS A 318 -1.01 -1.38 -15.46
N LEU A 319 -1.13 -0.15 -14.95
CA LEU A 319 -0.68 0.25 -13.61
C LEU A 319 -1.71 0.00 -12.50
N LEU A 320 -2.94 -0.40 -12.87
CA LEU A 320 -4.03 -0.63 -11.94
C LEU A 320 -4.19 -2.13 -11.63
N ASP A 321 -4.99 -2.43 -10.60
CA ASP A 321 -5.20 -3.79 -10.05
C ASP A 321 -6.03 -4.73 -10.96
N HIS A 322 -6.29 -4.36 -12.22
CA HIS A 322 -7.10 -5.16 -13.14
C HIS A 322 -6.32 -6.31 -13.82
N TYR A 323 -4.99 -6.33 -13.76
CA TYR A 323 -4.13 -7.24 -14.56
C TYR A 323 -3.39 -8.34 -13.78
N TYR A 324 -3.64 -8.54 -12.49
CA TYR A 324 -2.96 -9.61 -11.73
C TYR A 324 -3.89 -10.80 -11.46
N VAL A 325 -4.26 -11.51 -12.52
CA VAL A 325 -4.78 -12.87 -12.44
C VAL A 325 -3.80 -13.76 -13.21
N ASP A 326 -3.19 -14.69 -12.46
CA ASP A 326 -2.28 -15.77 -12.88
C ASP A 326 -0.84 -15.41 -13.28
N ALA A 327 0.11 -15.91 -12.48
CA ALA A 327 1.44 -16.30 -12.96
C ALA A 327 1.63 -17.80 -12.72
N PRO A 328 1.86 -18.61 -13.77
CA PRO A 328 2.02 -20.05 -13.72
C PRO A 328 3.48 -20.40 -13.38
N ASN A 329 3.69 -21.24 -12.37
CA ASN A 329 4.87 -22.10 -12.24
C ASN A 329 4.62 -23.16 -11.16
N ALA A 330 3.79 -24.13 -11.52
CA ALA A 330 3.66 -25.41 -10.82
C ALA A 330 4.38 -26.49 -11.63
N ALA A 331 5.71 -26.55 -11.55
CA ALA A 331 6.47 -27.75 -11.92
C ALA A 331 7.89 -27.71 -11.34
N GLN A 332 8.29 -28.82 -10.70
CA GLN A 332 9.63 -29.18 -10.19
C GLN A 332 9.96 -28.52 -8.83
N THR A 333 9.98 -29.26 -7.71
CA THR A 333 10.92 -30.34 -7.36
C THR A 333 10.37 -31.13 -6.17
N GLY A 334 10.57 -32.46 -6.18
CA GLY A 334 10.12 -33.37 -5.14
C GLY A 334 10.88 -33.20 -3.82
N GLY A 335 10.18 -33.42 -2.70
CA GLY A 335 10.79 -33.49 -1.37
C GLY A 335 11.30 -34.88 -1.03
N PRO A 336 11.91 -35.07 0.15
CA PRO A 336 11.79 -36.30 0.92
C PRO A 336 10.55 -36.24 1.82
N SER A 337 9.85 -37.37 1.96
CA SER A 337 8.61 -37.51 2.73
C SER A 337 8.86 -37.95 4.17
N ALA A 338 7.95 -37.57 5.08
CA ALA A 338 7.98 -37.79 6.53
C ALA A 338 7.93 -39.26 7.03
N GLN A 339 8.16 -40.25 6.16
CA GLN A 339 8.23 -41.66 6.55
C GLN A 339 9.65 -42.12 6.94
N ASP A 340 10.68 -41.32 6.70
CA ASP A 340 12.07 -41.64 7.08
C ASP A 340 12.43 -41.34 8.55
N LEU A 341 11.49 -40.85 9.36
CA LEU A 341 11.77 -40.43 10.75
C LEU A 341 11.00 -41.19 11.85
N GLY A 342 10.28 -42.26 11.50
CA GLY A 342 9.92 -43.35 12.41
C GLY A 342 9.52 -43.03 13.86
N LEU A 343 8.52 -42.15 14.10
CA LEU A 343 8.01 -41.90 15.45
C LEU A 343 6.48 -41.96 15.51
N GLU A 344 6.00 -42.94 16.29
CA GLU A 344 4.61 -43.22 16.61
C GLU A 344 4.01 -42.14 17.53
N LEU A 345 2.72 -41.85 17.34
CA LEU A 345 1.96 -40.90 18.15
C LEU A 345 1.13 -41.61 19.23
N SER A 346 1.23 -41.16 20.48
CA SER A 346 0.13 -41.22 21.45
C SER A 346 0.34 -40.27 22.65
N PRO A 347 -0.72 -39.97 23.44
CA PRO A 347 -1.25 -38.61 23.52
C PRO A 347 -1.29 -38.10 24.97
N ALA A 348 -0.63 -37.00 25.26
CA ALA A 348 -0.89 -36.25 26.48
C ALA A 348 -0.50 -34.78 26.26
N ASP A 349 -1.53 -33.96 26.22
CA ASP A 349 -1.56 -32.59 26.73
C ASP A 349 -0.30 -31.74 26.56
N GLY A 350 -0.33 -30.93 25.50
CA GLY A 350 0.00 -29.51 25.59
C GLY A 350 1.43 -29.15 25.92
N ALA A 351 2.27 -29.03 24.88
CA ALA A 351 3.16 -27.89 24.63
C ALA A 351 4.10 -28.18 23.45
N LEU A 352 4.77 -27.11 22.98
CA LEU A 352 6.04 -27.04 22.23
C LEU A 352 5.92 -26.97 20.70
N THR A 353 6.06 -25.78 20.09
CA THR A 353 7.28 -25.01 19.72
C THR A 353 7.82 -25.39 18.35
N ALA A 354 8.03 -24.38 17.50
CA ALA A 354 9.25 -24.25 16.69
C ALA A 354 9.45 -22.77 16.29
N GLU A 355 10.64 -22.25 16.58
CA GLU A 355 11.10 -20.90 16.29
C GLU A 355 11.47 -20.69 14.80
N MET A 356 10.98 -19.57 14.27
CA MET A 356 11.52 -18.60 13.29
C MET A 356 12.24 -19.05 11.99
N PRO A 357 11.92 -18.34 10.88
CA PRO A 357 12.60 -17.07 10.56
C PRO A 357 11.64 -15.86 10.47
N LEU A 358 12.10 -14.66 10.90
CA LEU A 358 11.42 -13.35 10.79
C LEU A 358 11.04 -13.01 9.32
N PRO A 359 9.89 -12.36 9.04
CA PRO A 359 9.52 -11.04 9.58
C PRO A 359 8.05 -10.90 10.05
N ASP A 360 7.73 -11.23 11.31
CA ASP A 360 6.35 -11.18 11.87
C ASP A 360 6.00 -9.90 12.67
N GLN A 361 6.84 -8.86 12.60
CA GLN A 361 6.61 -7.65 13.40
C GLN A 361 5.33 -6.90 12.95
N GLU A 362 4.95 -6.99 11.68
CA GLU A 362 3.85 -6.22 11.09
C GLU A 362 2.48 -6.68 11.60
N VAL A 363 2.22 -8.00 11.68
CA VAL A 363 0.95 -8.56 12.17
C VAL A 363 0.74 -8.19 13.64
N ALA A 364 1.76 -8.39 14.47
CA ALA A 364 1.72 -8.02 15.89
C ALA A 364 1.52 -6.50 16.08
N ASN A 365 2.13 -5.66 15.24
CA ASN A 365 1.96 -4.21 15.29
C ASN A 365 0.54 -3.79 14.87
N VAL A 366 -0.04 -4.37 13.81
CA VAL A 366 -1.43 -4.08 13.40
C VAL A 366 -2.41 -4.49 14.49
N LEU A 367 -2.23 -5.67 15.11
CA LEU A 367 -3.07 -6.12 16.22
C LEU A 367 -2.92 -5.20 17.45
N THR A 368 -1.68 -4.83 17.81
CA THR A 368 -1.41 -3.96 18.97
C THR A 368 -2.01 -2.57 18.78
N ASN A 369 -1.82 -1.96 17.61
CA ASN A 369 -2.40 -0.66 17.28
C ASN A 369 -3.93 -0.73 17.27
N GLY A 370 -4.51 -1.79 16.70
CA GLY A 370 -5.96 -1.98 16.73
C GLY A 370 -6.50 -2.13 18.15
N ILE A 371 -5.84 -2.91 19.02
CA ILE A 371 -6.22 -3.02 20.44
C ILE A 371 -6.19 -1.66 21.12
N GLN A 372 -5.15 -0.86 20.88
CA GLN A 372 -5.04 0.48 21.47
C GLN A 372 -6.17 1.40 21.01
N ASP A 373 -6.46 1.43 19.70
CA ASP A 373 -7.53 2.24 19.12
C ASP A 373 -8.89 1.83 19.70
N ILE A 374 -9.18 0.53 19.77
CA ILE A 374 -10.42 -0.01 20.36
C ILE A 374 -10.51 0.34 21.86
N THR A 375 -9.40 0.23 22.59
CA THR A 375 -9.36 0.56 24.02
C THR A 375 -9.67 2.04 24.23
N ASN A 376 -9.10 2.93 23.41
CA ASN A 376 -9.39 4.37 23.47
C ASN A 376 -10.87 4.64 23.17
N THR A 377 -11.45 3.99 22.14
CA THR A 377 -12.88 4.13 21.82
C THR A 377 -13.77 3.64 22.96
N LEU A 378 -13.39 2.58 23.67
CA LEU A 378 -14.14 2.07 24.84
C LEU A 378 -14.06 2.98 26.09
N LEU A 379 -13.14 3.94 26.12
CA LEU A 379 -13.04 4.95 27.19
C LEU A 379 -13.93 6.18 26.92
N GLU A 380 -14.41 6.34 25.68
CA GLU A 380 -15.28 7.44 25.25
C GLU A 380 -16.73 6.96 25.04
N SER A 381 -17.64 7.84 24.59
CA SER A 381 -18.97 7.42 24.18
C SER A 381 -18.92 6.66 22.85
N PHE A 382 -19.27 5.37 22.84
CA PHE A 382 -19.20 4.53 21.66
C PHE A 382 -20.52 3.84 21.31
N LYS A 383 -20.65 3.42 20.05
CA LYS A 383 -21.69 2.46 19.63
C LYS A 383 -21.08 1.07 19.51
N LEU A 384 -21.79 0.07 20.04
CA LEU A 384 -21.32 -1.32 20.06
C LEU A 384 -20.96 -1.86 18.67
N ASN A 385 -21.78 -1.57 17.66
CA ASN A 385 -21.55 -2.04 16.30
C ASN A 385 -20.25 -1.49 15.71
N ASP A 386 -19.89 -0.25 16.05
CA ASP A 386 -18.69 0.42 15.53
C ASP A 386 -17.43 -0.24 16.13
N VAL A 387 -17.43 -0.49 17.43
CA VAL A 387 -16.34 -1.21 18.13
C VAL A 387 -16.19 -2.64 17.59
N LEU A 388 -17.28 -3.36 17.39
CA LEU A 388 -17.23 -4.71 16.84
C LEU A 388 -16.72 -4.68 15.39
N HIS A 389 -17.09 -3.69 14.57
CA HIS A 389 -16.56 -3.52 13.22
C HIS A 389 -15.05 -3.28 13.23
N MET A 390 -14.56 -2.40 14.12
CA MET A 390 -13.13 -2.16 14.30
C MET A 390 -12.37 -3.46 14.61
N ILE A 391 -12.91 -4.28 15.51
CA ILE A 391 -12.31 -5.58 15.88
C ILE A 391 -12.22 -6.52 14.68
N LEU A 392 -13.31 -6.70 13.92
CA LEU A 392 -13.29 -7.59 12.76
C LEU A 392 -12.34 -7.10 11.68
N GLU A 393 -12.27 -5.79 11.46
CA GLU A 393 -11.41 -5.19 10.45
C GLU A 393 -9.93 -5.26 10.83
N THR A 394 -9.60 -5.05 12.12
CA THR A 394 -8.25 -5.27 12.64
C THR A 394 -7.83 -6.73 12.42
N MET A 395 -8.71 -7.70 12.70
CA MET A 395 -8.41 -9.12 12.46
C MET A 395 -8.26 -9.46 10.98
N LEU A 396 -9.13 -8.92 10.12
CA LEU A 396 -9.08 -9.14 8.67
C LEU A 396 -7.76 -8.64 8.09
N ARG A 397 -7.36 -7.42 8.46
CA ARG A 397 -6.12 -6.78 8.00
C ARG A 397 -4.87 -7.46 8.56
N ALA A 398 -4.84 -7.71 9.88
CA ALA A 398 -3.67 -8.28 10.53
C ALA A 398 -3.37 -9.70 10.03
N LEU A 399 -4.40 -10.55 9.93
CA LEU A 399 -4.20 -11.95 9.55
C LEU A 399 -4.24 -12.16 8.03
N ASN A 400 -4.52 -11.11 7.26
CA ASN A 400 -4.80 -11.18 5.82
C ASN A 400 -5.85 -12.27 5.50
N CYS A 401 -6.95 -12.27 6.25
CA CYS A 401 -8.01 -13.24 6.08
C CYS A 401 -8.85 -12.92 4.85
N ARG A 402 -9.40 -13.95 4.22
CA ARG A 402 -10.39 -13.78 3.14
C ARG A 402 -11.67 -13.14 3.67
N ARG A 403 -12.07 -13.54 4.88
CA ARG A 403 -13.31 -13.11 5.52
C ARG A 403 -13.25 -13.33 7.03
N VAL A 404 -13.92 -12.44 7.76
CA VAL A 404 -14.08 -12.48 9.22
C VAL A 404 -15.56 -12.27 9.52
N ILE A 405 -16.16 -13.15 10.34
CA ILE A 405 -17.58 -13.14 10.66
C ILE A 405 -17.74 -13.08 12.18
N PHE A 406 -18.64 -12.21 12.63
CA PHE A 406 -19.09 -12.13 14.00
C PHE A 406 -20.48 -12.76 14.14
N CYS A 407 -20.56 -13.77 15.00
CA CYS A 407 -21.80 -14.40 15.38
C CYS A 407 -22.27 -13.88 16.74
N LEU A 408 -23.57 -13.58 16.86
CA LEU A 408 -24.20 -13.13 18.09
C LEU A 408 -25.28 -14.12 18.53
N ARG A 409 -25.43 -14.30 19.83
CA ARG A 409 -26.51 -15.12 20.39
C ARG A 409 -27.86 -14.46 20.13
N ASP A 410 -28.73 -15.19 19.46
CA ASP A 410 -30.12 -14.78 19.23
C ASP A 410 -30.98 -15.08 20.46
N ALA A 411 -31.78 -14.09 20.88
CA ALA A 411 -32.60 -14.20 22.09
C ALA A 411 -33.77 -15.16 21.93
N LYS A 412 -34.27 -15.39 20.71
CA LYS A 412 -35.43 -16.26 20.44
C LYS A 412 -35.04 -17.72 20.36
N THR A 413 -33.98 -18.02 19.62
CA THR A 413 -33.54 -19.39 19.32
C THR A 413 -32.45 -19.88 20.27
N GLY A 414 -31.76 -18.98 20.97
CA GLY A 414 -30.62 -19.31 21.83
C GLY A 414 -29.36 -19.77 21.08
N ALA A 415 -29.40 -19.81 19.74
CA ALA A 415 -28.28 -20.18 18.87
C ALA A 415 -27.43 -18.94 18.53
N LEU A 416 -26.17 -19.16 18.13
CA LEU A 416 -25.36 -18.10 17.53
C LEU A 416 -25.68 -17.98 16.05
N LEU A 417 -26.01 -16.76 15.61
CA LEU A 417 -26.27 -16.45 14.21
C LEU A 417 -25.20 -15.48 13.69
N GLY A 418 -24.75 -15.68 12.47
CA GLY A 418 -23.91 -14.72 11.76
C GLY A 418 -24.62 -13.37 11.66
N ARG A 419 -24.13 -12.35 12.37
CA ARG A 419 -24.77 -11.03 12.42
C ARG A 419 -24.05 -9.99 11.60
N MET A 420 -22.73 -10.07 11.58
CA MET A 420 -21.86 -9.11 10.92
C MET A 420 -20.66 -9.84 10.33
N GLY A 421 -20.07 -9.28 9.28
CA GLY A 421 -18.83 -9.81 8.74
C GLY A 421 -18.24 -8.87 7.70
N ILE A 422 -16.96 -9.06 7.42
CA ILE A 422 -16.17 -8.29 6.46
C ILE A 422 -15.38 -9.29 5.61
N GLY A 423 -15.27 -9.03 4.30
CA GLY A 423 -14.48 -9.84 3.38
C GLY A 423 -15.30 -10.43 2.23
N GLU A 424 -14.71 -11.38 1.52
CA GLU A 424 -15.25 -11.92 0.28
C GLU A 424 -16.56 -12.71 0.50
N GLN A 425 -17.60 -12.41 -0.30
CA GLN A 425 -18.91 -13.06 -0.27
C GLN A 425 -19.54 -13.15 1.13
N VAL A 426 -19.23 -12.20 2.01
CA VAL A 426 -19.55 -12.34 3.43
C VAL A 426 -21.05 -12.40 3.70
N ASP A 427 -21.89 -11.76 2.90
CA ASP A 427 -23.35 -11.80 3.09
C ASP A 427 -23.98 -13.17 2.88
N VAL A 428 -23.49 -13.93 1.88
CA VAL A 428 -23.94 -15.30 1.60
C VAL A 428 -23.46 -16.23 2.71
N VAL A 429 -22.19 -16.11 3.07
CA VAL A 429 -21.53 -16.97 4.05
C VAL A 429 -22.10 -16.72 5.44
N LYS A 430 -22.26 -15.47 5.85
CA LYS A 430 -22.86 -15.05 7.13
C LYS A 430 -24.24 -15.63 7.34
N ALA A 431 -25.06 -15.71 6.29
CA ALA A 431 -26.40 -16.29 6.38
C ALA A 431 -26.39 -17.81 6.70
N ALA A 432 -25.31 -18.51 6.36
CA ALA A 432 -25.12 -19.92 6.65
C ALA A 432 -24.77 -20.20 8.13
N PHE A 433 -24.23 -19.21 8.85
CA PHE A 433 -23.74 -19.39 10.22
C PHE A 433 -24.92 -19.51 11.20
N ARG A 434 -25.19 -20.76 11.60
CA ARG A 434 -26.15 -21.09 12.65
C ARG A 434 -25.57 -22.18 13.56
N ILE A 435 -25.17 -21.78 14.76
CA ILE A 435 -24.47 -22.66 15.71
C ILE A 435 -25.36 -22.89 16.93
N PRO A 436 -25.86 -24.11 17.16
CA PRO A 436 -26.71 -24.40 18.31
C PRO A 436 -25.88 -24.43 19.60
N LEU A 437 -26.34 -23.71 20.62
CA LEU A 437 -25.73 -23.75 21.96
C LEU A 437 -26.44 -24.72 22.93
N VAL A 438 -27.62 -25.21 22.55
CA VAL A 438 -28.37 -26.23 23.29
C VAL A 438 -28.36 -27.50 22.46
N ILE A 439 -27.75 -28.56 23.00
CA ILE A 439 -27.56 -29.82 22.29
C ILE A 439 -28.58 -30.83 22.84
N PRO A 440 -29.45 -31.41 22.00
CA PRO A 440 -30.39 -32.44 22.42
C PRO A 440 -29.69 -33.66 23.01
N ALA A 441 -30.29 -34.28 24.02
CA ALA A 441 -29.74 -35.49 24.64
C ALA A 441 -29.60 -36.60 23.59
N GLY A 442 -28.37 -37.10 23.40
CA GLY A 442 -28.03 -38.14 22.42
C GLY A 442 -27.45 -37.65 21.09
N ALA A 443 -27.41 -36.34 20.83
CA ALA A 443 -26.78 -35.78 19.63
C ALA A 443 -25.27 -35.55 19.84
N THR A 444 -24.44 -35.85 18.83
CA THR A 444 -23.02 -35.49 18.85
C THR A 444 -22.86 -34.00 18.54
N PRO A 445 -22.24 -33.21 19.44
CA PRO A 445 -21.94 -31.80 19.17
C PRO A 445 -21.07 -31.63 17.93
N ASP A 446 -21.35 -30.62 17.11
CA ASP A 446 -20.42 -30.18 16.08
C ASP A 446 -19.26 -29.38 16.69
N LEU A 447 -18.17 -29.24 15.92
CA LEU A 447 -16.94 -28.56 16.35
C LEU A 447 -17.20 -27.13 16.85
N PHE A 448 -18.08 -26.37 16.18
CA PHE A 448 -18.37 -24.98 16.50
C PHE A 448 -19.10 -24.87 17.85
N SER A 449 -20.09 -25.75 18.08
CA SER A 449 -20.77 -25.85 19.36
C SER A 449 -19.83 -26.25 20.49
N ILE A 450 -18.92 -27.21 20.26
CA ILE A 450 -17.92 -27.62 21.27
C ILE A 450 -17.01 -26.46 21.65
N VAL A 451 -16.47 -25.75 20.66
CA VAL A 451 -15.58 -24.60 20.85
C VAL A 451 -16.27 -23.51 21.68
N CYS A 452 -17.53 -23.21 21.38
CA CYS A 452 -18.31 -22.22 22.12
C CYS A 452 -18.61 -22.65 23.57
N LEU A 453 -19.03 -23.91 23.77
CA LEU A 453 -19.41 -24.42 25.09
C LEU A 453 -18.20 -24.64 26.02
N LYS A 454 -17.04 -24.99 25.46
CA LYS A 454 -15.79 -25.17 26.22
C LYS A 454 -14.98 -23.88 26.38
N ASN A 455 -15.38 -22.79 25.75
CA ASN A 455 -14.66 -21.52 25.73
C ASN A 455 -13.18 -21.68 25.33
N ALA A 456 -12.92 -22.43 24.26
CA ALA A 456 -11.58 -22.74 23.80
C ALA A 456 -11.31 -22.06 22.46
N ASP A 457 -10.27 -21.23 22.38
CA ASP A 457 -9.82 -20.67 21.10
C ASP A 457 -9.22 -21.80 20.24
N MET A 458 -9.64 -21.89 18.98
CA MET A 458 -9.23 -22.99 18.11
C MET A 458 -8.79 -22.51 16.73
N LEU A 459 -7.56 -22.85 16.35
CA LEU A 459 -7.02 -22.68 15.01
C LEU A 459 -7.01 -24.04 14.30
N ILE A 460 -7.68 -24.13 13.16
CA ILE A 460 -7.72 -25.31 12.30
C ILE A 460 -6.82 -25.04 11.11
N ALA A 461 -5.64 -25.66 11.10
CA ALA A 461 -4.68 -25.55 10.00
C ALA A 461 -5.17 -26.28 8.74
N ASP A 462 -5.88 -27.40 8.90
CA ASP A 462 -6.49 -28.16 7.80
C ASP A 462 -7.85 -28.73 8.19
N ALA A 463 -8.90 -28.24 7.52
CA ALA A 463 -10.29 -28.66 7.71
C ALA A 463 -10.61 -30.02 7.05
N ALA A 464 -9.78 -30.47 6.10
CA ALA A 464 -9.94 -31.76 5.42
C ALA A 464 -9.39 -32.94 6.25
N ALA A 465 -8.69 -32.66 7.36
CA ALA A 465 -8.17 -33.68 8.25
C ALA A 465 -9.29 -34.65 8.70
N PRO A 466 -9.09 -35.99 8.66
CA PRO A 466 -10.13 -36.98 8.96
C PRO A 466 -10.78 -36.82 10.35
N THR A 467 -10.01 -36.32 11.33
CA THR A 467 -10.46 -36.05 12.70
C THR A 467 -11.36 -34.82 12.81
N ILE A 468 -11.21 -33.87 11.90
CA ILE A 468 -11.92 -32.58 11.90
C ILE A 468 -13.15 -32.64 11.00
N VAL A 469 -13.02 -33.16 9.76
CA VAL A 469 -14.08 -33.14 8.75
C VAL A 469 -15.38 -33.81 9.21
N GLY A 470 -15.28 -34.89 10.01
CA GLY A 470 -16.42 -35.61 10.57
C GLY A 470 -17.15 -34.87 11.70
N ARG A 471 -16.55 -33.80 12.25
CA ARG A 471 -17.11 -32.96 13.31
C ARG A 471 -17.63 -31.62 12.77
N LEU A 472 -17.44 -31.32 11.49
CA LEU A 472 -17.88 -30.06 10.89
C LEU A 472 -19.39 -30.09 10.56
N PRO A 473 -20.12 -29.00 10.82
CA PRO A 473 -21.51 -28.86 10.40
C PRO A 473 -21.69 -29.04 8.88
N THR A 474 -22.86 -29.54 8.46
CA THR A 474 -23.18 -29.69 7.02
C THR A 474 -23.17 -28.35 6.30
N TRP A 475 -23.76 -27.30 6.88
CA TRP A 475 -23.74 -25.95 6.32
C TRP A 475 -22.31 -25.43 6.07
N PHE A 476 -21.35 -25.81 6.91
CA PHE A 476 -19.96 -25.42 6.74
C PHE A 476 -19.31 -26.17 5.57
N ARG A 477 -19.55 -27.47 5.46
CA ARG A 477 -19.02 -28.32 4.38
C ARG A 477 -19.65 -28.02 3.02
N ASP A 478 -20.88 -27.53 2.99
CA ASP A 478 -21.60 -27.30 1.74
C ASP A 478 -21.47 -25.85 1.25
N GLN A 479 -21.43 -24.87 2.16
CA GLN A 479 -21.52 -23.44 1.79
C GLN A 479 -20.26 -22.63 2.10
N VAL A 480 -19.49 -22.99 3.15
CA VAL A 480 -18.33 -22.20 3.59
C VAL A 480 -17.03 -22.75 3.02
N GLN A 481 -16.82 -24.06 3.11
CA GLN A 481 -15.72 -24.83 2.51
C GLN A 481 -14.33 -24.21 2.74
N ALA A 482 -14.11 -23.62 3.92
CA ALA A 482 -12.82 -23.04 4.23
C ALA A 482 -11.80 -24.12 4.61
N PRO A 483 -10.65 -24.21 3.94
CA PRO A 483 -9.63 -25.22 4.22
C PRO A 483 -8.86 -24.95 5.52
N THR A 484 -8.84 -23.72 6.01
CA THR A 484 -8.25 -23.34 7.30
C THR A 484 -9.03 -22.18 7.92
N PHE A 485 -9.23 -22.21 9.24
CA PHE A 485 -10.01 -21.19 9.93
C PHE A 485 -9.69 -21.11 11.43
N LEU A 486 -10.01 -19.95 12.01
CA LEU A 486 -9.86 -19.62 13.43
C LEU A 486 -11.23 -19.36 14.05
N LEU A 487 -11.44 -19.90 15.26
CA LEU A 487 -12.64 -19.71 16.07
C LEU A 487 -12.26 -19.10 17.42
N LEU A 488 -12.87 -17.97 17.76
CA LEU A 488 -12.68 -17.28 19.03
C LEU A 488 -14.05 -17.10 19.71
N PRO A 489 -14.42 -17.92 20.72
CA PRO A 489 -15.69 -17.79 21.42
C PRO A 489 -15.71 -16.60 22.38
N LEU A 490 -16.82 -15.85 22.42
CA LEU A 490 -17.00 -14.73 23.34
C LEU A 490 -17.87 -15.18 24.51
N VAL A 491 -17.24 -15.42 25.65
CA VAL A 491 -17.92 -15.88 26.87
C VAL A 491 -17.83 -14.82 27.96
N MET A 492 -18.98 -14.50 28.54
CA MET A 492 -19.09 -13.59 29.66
C MET A 492 -19.32 -14.35 30.96
N LYS A 493 -18.35 -14.21 31.87
CA LYS A 493 -18.44 -14.73 33.23
C LYS A 493 -19.26 -13.78 34.12
N ARG A 494 -20.18 -14.33 34.91
CA ARG A 494 -20.97 -13.60 35.91
C ARG A 494 -20.76 -14.21 37.29
N LYS A 495 -20.59 -13.38 38.32
CA LYS A 495 -20.43 -13.87 39.70
C LYS A 495 -21.70 -14.62 40.14
N GLY A 496 -21.56 -15.91 40.47
CA GLY A 496 -22.66 -16.74 40.98
C GLY A 496 -23.67 -17.25 39.93
N GLN A 497 -23.40 -17.08 38.63
CA GLN A 497 -24.24 -17.59 37.54
C GLN A 497 -23.39 -18.38 36.52
N PRO A 498 -23.97 -19.32 35.76
CA PRO A 498 -23.26 -20.03 34.71
C PRO A 498 -22.74 -19.07 33.62
N ASP A 499 -21.59 -19.40 33.04
CA ASP A 499 -20.97 -18.65 31.96
C ASP A 499 -21.92 -18.55 30.75
N ILE A 500 -22.04 -17.33 30.21
CA ILE A 500 -22.93 -17.06 29.07
C ILE A 500 -22.09 -16.85 27.82
N VAL A 501 -22.29 -17.69 26.81
CA VAL A 501 -21.79 -17.45 25.46
C VAL A 501 -22.57 -16.29 24.84
N LEU A 502 -21.89 -15.17 24.58
CA LEU A 502 -22.45 -14.00 23.93
C LEU A 502 -22.38 -14.11 22.41
N GLY A 503 -21.30 -14.69 21.90
CA GLY A 503 -21.01 -14.73 20.48
C GLY A 503 -19.77 -15.54 20.14
N MET A 504 -19.33 -15.41 18.90
CA MET A 504 -18.10 -16.04 18.40
C MET A 504 -17.56 -15.22 17.23
N ILE A 505 -16.24 -15.10 17.13
CA ILE A 505 -15.56 -14.58 15.94
C ILE A 505 -15.01 -15.76 15.13
N TYR A 506 -15.28 -15.75 13.83
CA TYR A 506 -14.76 -16.68 12.84
C TYR A 506 -13.84 -15.93 11.87
N ALA A 507 -12.72 -16.52 11.46
CA ALA A 507 -11.84 -15.98 10.42
C ALA A 507 -11.25 -17.09 9.56
N ASP A 508 -11.09 -16.90 8.25
CA ASP A 508 -10.58 -17.95 7.35
C ASP A 508 -9.63 -17.49 6.23
N LYS A 509 -8.96 -18.47 5.62
CA LYS A 509 -8.14 -18.31 4.40
C LYS A 509 -8.43 -19.42 3.38
N GLY A 510 -8.14 -19.13 2.11
CA GLY A 510 -8.43 -20.00 0.97
C GLY A 510 -7.47 -21.18 0.75
N LYS A 511 -6.39 -21.33 1.53
CA LYS A 511 -5.41 -22.43 1.40
C LYS A 511 -5.14 -23.09 2.74
N ALA A 512 -5.14 -24.42 2.81
CA ALA A 512 -4.78 -25.15 4.03
C ALA A 512 -3.37 -24.74 4.50
N ASN A 513 -3.15 -24.72 5.82
CA ASN A 513 -1.91 -24.31 6.50
C ASN A 513 -1.45 -22.87 6.25
N SER A 514 -2.26 -22.02 5.59
CA SER A 514 -1.91 -20.61 5.33
C SER A 514 -2.28 -19.64 6.46
N LEU A 515 -3.10 -20.09 7.40
CA LEU A 515 -3.41 -19.35 8.62
C LEU A 515 -2.52 -19.87 9.75
N GLN A 516 -1.33 -19.30 9.85
CA GLN A 516 -0.36 -19.58 10.91
C GLN A 516 -0.37 -18.40 11.87
N VAL A 517 -0.48 -18.68 13.17
CA VAL A 517 -0.55 -17.66 14.22
C VAL A 517 0.43 -18.06 15.31
N ASN A 518 1.43 -17.22 15.58
CA ASN A 518 2.38 -17.48 16.66
C ASN A 518 1.74 -17.18 18.04
N GLU A 519 2.39 -17.60 19.14
CA GLU A 519 1.81 -17.43 20.48
C GLU A 519 1.53 -15.97 20.85
N LYS A 520 2.40 -15.05 20.37
CA LYS A 520 2.26 -13.61 20.63
C LYS A 520 1.03 -13.04 19.92
N GLU A 521 0.85 -13.37 18.65
CA GLU A 521 -0.33 -12.97 17.87
C GLU A 521 -1.61 -13.57 18.44
N LEU A 522 -1.58 -14.84 18.87
CA LEU A 522 -2.73 -15.48 19.51
C LEU A 522 -3.11 -14.76 20.81
N SER A 523 -2.13 -14.32 21.60
CA SER A 523 -2.36 -13.50 22.79
C SER A 523 -3.01 -12.14 22.47
N LEU A 524 -2.58 -11.50 21.38
CA LEU A 524 -3.17 -10.23 20.91
C LEU A 524 -4.60 -10.44 20.38
N LEU A 525 -4.86 -11.52 19.63
CA LEU A 525 -6.21 -11.88 19.18
C LEU A 525 -7.15 -12.18 20.36
N ARG A 526 -6.66 -12.86 21.40
CA ARG A 526 -7.38 -13.05 22.66
C ARG A 526 -7.70 -11.72 23.33
N THR A 527 -6.77 -10.77 23.28
CA THR A 527 -6.98 -9.42 23.81
C THR A 527 -8.08 -8.68 23.05
N LEU A 528 -8.06 -8.69 21.71
CA LEU A 528 -9.13 -8.12 20.88
C LEU A 528 -10.49 -8.75 21.18
N ARG A 529 -10.56 -10.08 21.25
CA ARG A 529 -11.76 -10.82 21.65
C ARG A 529 -12.25 -10.38 23.03
N ASN A 530 -11.36 -10.17 24.00
CA ASN A 530 -11.73 -9.70 25.32
C ASN A 530 -12.25 -8.26 25.30
N GLN A 531 -11.72 -7.39 24.43
CA GLN A 531 -12.27 -6.04 24.24
C GLN A 531 -13.71 -6.08 23.70
N ALA A 532 -14.03 -7.00 22.79
CA ALA A 532 -15.41 -7.22 22.36
C ALA A 532 -16.31 -7.58 23.56
N VAL A 533 -15.88 -8.50 24.42
CA VAL A 533 -16.62 -8.87 25.64
C VAL A 533 -16.79 -7.68 26.60
N MET A 534 -15.78 -6.81 26.73
CA MET A 534 -15.86 -5.59 27.53
C MET A 534 -16.87 -4.58 26.95
N ALA A 535 -16.87 -4.38 25.63
CA ALA A 535 -17.84 -3.54 24.94
C ALA A 535 -19.28 -3.95 25.27
N PHE A 536 -19.58 -5.26 25.20
CA PHE A 536 -20.87 -5.80 25.60
C PHE A 536 -21.20 -5.55 27.07
N LYS A 537 -20.24 -5.69 27.98
CA LYS A 537 -20.46 -5.45 29.42
C LYS A 537 -20.83 -3.99 29.69
N GLN A 538 -20.18 -3.04 29.04
CA GLN A 538 -20.45 -1.61 29.23
C GLN A 538 -21.81 -1.19 28.64
N THR A 539 -22.21 -1.75 27.50
CA THR A 539 -23.51 -1.43 26.89
C THR A 539 -24.70 -2.16 27.51
N THR A 540 -24.46 -3.28 28.21
CA THR A 540 -25.53 -4.04 28.90
C THR A 540 -25.62 -3.69 30.40
N GLY A 541 -24.66 -2.91 30.91
CA GLY A 541 -24.57 -2.47 32.31
C GLY A 541 -24.93 -1.00 32.54
N GLY A 542 -25.44 -0.31 31.51
CA GLY A 542 -25.96 1.06 31.57
C GLY A 542 -27.47 1.12 31.63
#